data_AF-X1J445-F1
#
_entry.id   AF-X1J445-F1
#
_cell.length_a   1.000
_cell.length_b   1.000
_cell.length_c   1.000
_cell.angle_alpha   90.00
_cell.angle_beta   90.00
_cell.angle_gamma   90.00
#
_symmetry.space_group_name_H-M   'P 1'
#
loop_
_entity.id
_entity.type
_entity.pdbx_description
1 polymer ?
#
loop_
_entity_poly.entity_id
_entity_poly.type
_entity_poly.pdbx_seq_one_letter_code
_entity_poly.pdbx_strand_id
1 'polypeptide(L)'
;MDNITITFPQVKVKIPIKGLTFDILENMLFEILQNIARKVFEKAITDIDSYLRSKRERGKLKNTGKRRKYFLTRFGDILYTRTRYKDRCGKTHYLLDEALSISKNQRISLCQA
;
A
#
# COMPACT_ATOMS: atom_id res chain seq x y z
N MET A 1 -4.28 -14.00 18.16
CA MET A 1 -3.92 -12.90 17.26
C MET A 1 -4.11 -13.39 15.85
N ASP A 2 -4.82 -12.64 15.01
CA ASP A 2 -4.98 -12.98 13.59
C ASP A 2 -3.73 -12.52 12.83
N ASN A 3 -3.10 -13.43 12.10
CA ASN A 3 -1.90 -13.17 11.30
C ASN A 3 -2.29 -13.06 9.82
N ILE A 4 -1.65 -12.15 9.08
CA ILE A 4 -1.75 -12.07 7.62
C ILE A 4 -0.36 -12.38 7.04
N THR A 5 -0.28 -13.42 6.21
CA THR A 5 0.95 -13.77 5.48
C THR A 5 1.04 -12.96 4.20
N ILE A 6 2.10 -12.18 4.04
CA ILE A 6 2.40 -11.44 2.81
C ILE A 6 3.66 -12.05 2.20
N THR A 7 3.56 -12.53 0.96
CA THR A 7 4.66 -13.23 0.26
C THR A 7 5.24 -12.34 -0.85
N PHE A 8 6.57 -12.29 -0.94
CA PHE A 8 7.29 -11.47 -1.93
C PHE A 8 8.20 -12.33 -2.82
N PRO A 9 8.38 -11.98 -4.11
CA PRO A 9 9.27 -12.71 -5.01
C PRO A 9 10.76 -12.38 -4.77
N GLN A 10 11.65 -13.37 -4.94
CA GLN A 10 13.10 -13.14 -4.99
C GLN A 10 13.49 -12.35 -6.26
N VAL A 11 14.28 -11.29 -6.11
CA VAL A 11 14.78 -10.47 -7.23
C VAL A 11 16.25 -10.79 -7.49
N LYS A 12 16.58 -11.20 -8.71
CA LYS A 12 17.96 -11.39 -9.20
C LYS A 12 18.27 -10.33 -10.25
N VAL A 13 19.37 -9.58 -10.08
CA VAL A 13 19.76 -8.49 -10.97
C VAL A 13 21.13 -8.81 -11.59
N LYS A 14 21.25 -8.68 -12.91
CA LYS A 14 22.52 -8.84 -13.63
C LYS A 14 23.06 -7.46 -13.98
N ILE A 15 24.28 -7.16 -13.55
CA ILE A 15 24.90 -5.84 -13.69
C ILE A 15 26.25 -6.02 -14.40
N PRO A 16 26.53 -5.30 -15.51
CA PRO A 16 27.84 -5.33 -16.13
C PRO A 16 28.87 -4.60 -15.25
N ILE A 17 30.04 -5.22 -15.02
CA ILE A 17 31.11 -4.64 -14.20
C ILE A 17 31.85 -3.51 -14.93
N LYS A 18 31.89 -3.56 -16.27
CA LYS A 18 32.60 -2.58 -17.09
C LYS A 18 31.90 -1.21 -17.01
N GLY A 19 32.59 -0.21 -16.48
CA GLY A 19 32.06 1.13 -16.29
C GLY A 19 31.15 1.29 -15.05
N LEU A 20 31.11 0.29 -14.17
CA LEU A 20 30.41 0.37 -12.89
C LEU A 20 31.19 1.24 -11.91
N THR A 21 30.60 2.34 -11.48
CA THR A 21 31.10 3.16 -10.37
C THR A 21 30.23 2.95 -9.13
N PHE A 22 30.73 3.37 -7.97
CA PHE A 22 29.96 3.35 -6.73
C PHE A 22 28.64 4.10 -6.87
N ASP A 23 28.67 5.32 -7.43
CA ASP A 23 27.46 6.14 -7.61
C ASP A 23 26.43 5.46 -8.54
N ILE A 24 26.87 4.80 -9.61
CA ILE A 24 25.97 4.08 -10.52
C ILE A 24 25.34 2.88 -9.81
N LEU A 25 26.14 2.15 -9.04
CA LEU A 25 25.66 1.01 -8.27
C LEU A 25 24.64 1.43 -7.21
N GLU A 26 24.97 2.46 -6.43
CA GLU A 26 24.11 2.98 -5.36
C GLU A 26 22.79 3.50 -5.90
N ASN A 27 22.81 4.34 -6.95
CA ASN A 27 21.59 4.87 -7.56
C ASN A 27 20.70 3.75 -8.10
N MET A 28 21.30 2.78 -8.81
CA MET A 28 20.55 1.64 -9.34
C MET A 28 19.93 0.80 -8.23
N LEU A 29 20.68 0.49 -7.15
CA LEU A 29 20.14 -0.25 -6.01
C LEU A 29 19.02 0.53 -5.31
N PHE A 30 19.19 1.84 -5.13
CA PHE A 30 18.17 2.71 -4.53
C PHE A 30 16.87 2.70 -5.34
N GLU A 31 16.93 2.83 -6.66
CA GLU A 31 15.77 2.75 -7.54
C GLU A 31 15.07 1.38 -7.46
N ILE A 32 15.86 0.30 -7.45
CA ILE A 32 15.32 -1.06 -7.31
C ILE A 32 14.60 -1.22 -5.97
N LEU A 33 15.23 -0.79 -4.88
CA LEU A 33 14.65 -0.87 -3.53
C LEU A 33 13.35 -0.06 -3.44
N GLN A 34 13.33 1.17 -3.98
CA GLN A 34 12.10 1.98 -4.01
C GLN A 34 10.98 1.29 -4.80
N ASN A 35 11.28 0.77 -5.99
CA ASN A 35 10.29 0.11 -6.84
C ASN A 35 9.74 -1.17 -6.20
N ILE A 36 10.60 -1.96 -5.56
CA ILE A 36 10.18 -3.14 -4.80
C ILE A 36 9.30 -2.70 -3.63
N ALA A 37 9.74 -1.74 -2.82
CA ALA A 37 9.01 -1.28 -1.65
C ALA A 37 7.61 -0.76 -2.00
N ARG A 38 7.46 0.00 -3.11
CA ARG A 38 6.13 0.45 -3.60
C ARG A 38 5.20 -0.73 -3.90
N LYS A 39 5.68 -1.71 -4.66
CA LYS A 39 4.89 -2.90 -5.04
C LYS A 39 4.52 -3.75 -3.83
N VAL A 40 5.48 -3.96 -2.92
CA VAL A 40 5.31 -4.69 -1.66
C VAL A 40 4.21 -4.04 -0.81
N PHE A 41 4.27 -2.72 -0.66
CA PHE A 41 3.34 -1.98 0.17
C PHE A 41 1.94 -1.91 -0.45
N GLU A 42 1.83 -1.74 -1.78
CA GLU A 42 0.56 -1.84 -2.50
C GLU A 42 -0.10 -3.22 -2.29
N LYS A 43 0.69 -4.30 -2.40
CA LYS A 43 0.23 -5.67 -2.19
C LYS A 43 -0.23 -5.90 -0.74
N ALA A 44 0.59 -5.49 0.23
CA ALA A 44 0.28 -5.59 1.65
C ALA A 44 -1.07 -4.93 1.98
N ILE A 45 -1.25 -3.68 1.54
CA ILE A 45 -2.49 -2.94 1.76
C ILE A 45 -3.69 -3.62 1.08
N THR A 46 -3.50 -4.12 -0.14
CA THR A 46 -4.57 -4.80 -0.89
C THR A 46 -5.01 -6.10 -0.21
N ASP A 47 -4.06 -6.84 0.36
CA ASP A 47 -4.33 -8.08 1.07
C ASP A 47 -5.04 -7.81 2.40
N ILE A 48 -4.65 -6.76 3.13
CA ILE A 48 -5.33 -6.32 4.35
C ILE A 48 -6.76 -5.88 4.04
N ASP A 49 -7.00 -5.07 3.00
CA ASP A 49 -8.37 -4.66 2.63
C ASP A 49 -9.23 -5.85 2.22
N SER A 50 -8.66 -6.81 1.50
CA SER A 50 -9.34 -8.04 1.12
C SER A 50 -9.72 -8.87 2.34
N TYR A 51 -8.80 -9.01 3.30
CA TYR A 51 -9.05 -9.66 4.59
C TYR A 51 -10.17 -8.97 5.37
N LEU A 52 -10.09 -7.64 5.57
CA LEU A 52 -11.12 -6.86 6.27
C LEU A 52 -12.48 -6.97 5.58
N ARG A 53 -12.49 -6.92 4.24
CA ARG A 53 -13.70 -7.13 3.45
C ARG A 53 -14.32 -8.51 3.68
N SER A 54 -13.50 -9.55 3.80
CA SER A 54 -13.98 -10.93 4.04
C SER A 54 -14.56 -11.14 5.43
N LYS A 55 -14.00 -10.45 6.45
CA LYS A 55 -14.39 -10.56 7.85
C LYS A 55 -15.51 -9.62 8.27
N ARG A 56 -15.90 -8.68 7.39
CA ARG A 56 -16.98 -7.72 7.69
C ARG A 56 -18.31 -8.42 7.93
N GLU A 57 -19.13 -7.82 8.79
CA GLU A 57 -20.52 -8.23 8.94
C GLU A 57 -21.35 -7.93 7.67
N ARG A 58 -21.99 -8.96 7.11
CA ARG A 58 -22.82 -8.82 5.90
C ARG A 58 -24.13 -8.09 6.26
N GLY A 59 -24.64 -7.27 5.32
CA GLY A 59 -25.91 -6.56 5.49
C GLY A 59 -25.86 -5.25 6.30
N LYS A 60 -24.79 -4.98 7.04
CA LYS A 60 -24.58 -3.68 7.72
C LYS A 60 -24.08 -2.59 6.77
N LEU A 61 -23.18 -2.95 5.85
CA LEU A 61 -22.52 -2.03 4.93
C LEU A 61 -22.85 -2.36 3.47
N LYS A 62 -23.35 -1.37 2.73
CA LYS A 62 -23.56 -1.47 1.28
C LYS A 62 -22.26 -1.14 0.54
N ASN A 63 -21.79 -2.05 -0.31
CA ASN A 63 -20.69 -1.75 -1.22
C ASN A 63 -21.15 -0.77 -2.31
N THR A 64 -20.46 0.34 -2.47
CA THR A 64 -20.78 1.42 -3.43
C THR A 64 -19.70 1.64 -4.49
N GLY A 65 -18.84 0.64 -4.69
CA GLY A 65 -17.79 0.63 -5.69
C GLY A 65 -16.39 0.89 -5.14
N LYS A 66 -15.41 0.89 -6.03
CA LYS A 66 -13.99 1.14 -5.71
C LYS A 66 -13.65 2.63 -5.81
N ARG A 67 -12.68 3.09 -5.00
CA ARG A 67 -12.14 4.45 -5.02
C ARG A 67 -10.62 4.40 -4.91
N ARG A 68 -9.93 5.25 -5.68
CA ARG A 68 -8.48 5.38 -5.64
C ARG A 68 -8.07 6.38 -4.54
N LYS A 69 -6.97 6.11 -3.87
CA LYS A 69 -6.28 7.03 -2.93
C LYS A 69 -4.78 6.97 -3.21
N TYR A 70 -4.11 8.11 -3.17
CA TYR A 70 -2.66 8.16 -3.13
C TYR A 70 -2.18 8.20 -1.67
N PHE A 71 -1.16 7.42 -1.38
CA PHE A 71 -0.36 7.50 -0.17
C PHE A 71 1.00 8.06 -0.54
N LEU A 72 1.31 9.24 0.01
CA LEU A 72 2.69 9.72 0.01
C LEU A 72 3.44 8.89 1.05
N THR A 73 4.48 8.18 0.64
CA THR A 73 5.30 7.36 1.54
C THR A 73 6.78 7.66 1.34
N ARG A 74 7.63 7.21 2.27
CA ARG A 74 9.09 7.29 2.13
C ARG A 74 9.61 6.53 0.90
N PHE A 75 8.85 5.55 0.42
CA PHE A 75 9.20 4.77 -0.76
C PHE A 75 8.72 5.44 -2.06
N GLY A 76 8.02 6.58 -1.96
CA GLY A 76 7.38 7.29 -3.06
C GLY A 76 5.85 7.19 -2.99
N ASP A 77 5.19 7.71 -4.02
CA ASP A 77 3.73 7.70 -4.11
C ASP A 77 3.21 6.30 -4.42
N ILE A 78 2.28 5.84 -3.59
CA ILE A 78 1.62 4.55 -3.76
C ILE A 78 0.16 4.80 -4.03
N LEU A 79 -0.27 4.34 -5.20
CA LEU A 79 -1.67 4.36 -5.58
C LEU A 79 -2.35 3.10 -5.08
N TYR A 80 -3.44 3.26 -4.33
CA TYR A 80 -4.20 2.16 -3.80
C TYR A 80 -5.68 2.30 -4.14
N THR A 81 -6.34 1.17 -4.43
CA THR A 81 -7.77 1.12 -4.74
C THR A 81 -8.54 0.41 -3.62
N ARG A 82 -9.33 1.18 -2.87
CA ARG A 82 -10.16 0.72 -1.74
C ARG A 82 -11.62 0.56 -2.11
N THR A 83 -12.32 -0.28 -1.34
CA THR A 83 -13.77 -0.41 -1.46
C THR A 83 -14.48 0.66 -0.61
N ARG A 84 -15.41 1.41 -1.23
CA ARG A 84 -16.25 2.39 -0.53
C ARG A 84 -17.52 1.74 -0.01
N TYR A 85 -17.74 1.84 1.30
CA TYR A 85 -18.95 1.37 1.94
C TYR A 85 -19.85 2.53 2.36
N LYS A 86 -21.16 2.28 2.38
CA LYS A 86 -22.14 3.15 3.05
C LYS A 86 -22.90 2.37 4.10
N ASP A 87 -23.07 2.96 5.27
CA ASP A 87 -23.97 2.45 6.31
C ASP A 87 -25.43 2.84 5.99
N ARG A 88 -26.35 2.48 6.89
CA ARG A 88 -27.77 2.83 6.78
C ARG A 88 -28.04 4.33 6.99
N CYS A 89 -27.16 5.01 7.71
CA CYS A 89 -27.23 6.46 7.95
C CYS A 89 -26.65 7.29 6.79
N GLY A 90 -26.09 6.65 5.76
CA GLY A 90 -25.45 7.30 4.62
C GLY A 90 -23.98 7.69 4.83
N LYS A 91 -23.40 7.41 6.00
CA LYS A 91 -21.99 7.65 6.31
C LYS A 91 -21.11 6.75 5.46
N THR A 92 -20.02 7.32 4.95
CA THR A 92 -19.05 6.60 4.12
C THR A 92 -17.96 5.98 4.96
N HIS A 93 -17.73 4.69 4.73
CA HIS A 93 -16.73 3.88 5.42
C HIS A 93 -15.68 3.33 4.46
N TYR A 94 -14.45 3.26 4.95
CA TYR A 94 -13.31 2.64 4.29
C TYR A 94 -12.61 1.77 5.33
N LEU A 95 -12.88 0.46 5.28
CA LEU A 95 -12.47 -0.46 6.34
C LEU A 95 -10.97 -0.42 6.61
N LEU A 96 -10.16 -0.39 5.56
CA LEU A 96 -8.71 -0.26 5.69
C LEU A 96 -8.29 1.06 6.33
N ASP A 97 -8.80 2.20 5.85
CA ASP A 97 -8.46 3.51 6.43
C ASP A 97 -8.83 3.57 7.91
N GLU A 98 -9.99 3.01 8.29
CA GLU A 98 -10.45 2.93 9.67
C GLU A 98 -9.54 2.04 10.52
N ALA A 99 -9.17 0.85 10.02
CA ALA A 99 -8.27 -0.07 10.71
C ALA A 99 -6.87 0.50 10.91
N LEU A 100 -6.37 1.28 9.95
CA LEU A 100 -5.05 1.92 10.00
C LEU A 100 -5.08 3.34 10.58
N SER A 101 -6.23 3.80 11.11
CA SER A 101 -6.43 5.15 11.65
C SER A 101 -6.01 6.28 10.68
N ILE A 102 -6.18 6.06 9.37
CA ILE A 102 -5.79 7.01 8.34
C ILE A 102 -6.89 8.05 8.20
N SER A 103 -6.61 9.30 8.55
CA SER A 103 -7.61 10.37 8.40
C SER A 103 -7.85 10.70 6.91
N LYS A 104 -9.06 11.20 6.59
CA LYS A 104 -9.50 11.48 5.21
C LYS A 104 -8.56 12.42 4.45
N ASN A 105 -7.96 13.38 5.15
CA ASN A 105 -7.09 14.43 4.60
C ASN A 105 -5.65 14.32 5.14
N GLN A 106 -5.26 13.17 5.71
CA GLN A 106 -3.88 13.00 6.13
C GLN A 106 -2.97 13.02 4.91
N ARG A 107 -2.19 14.09 4.77
CA ARG A 107 -0.86 13.93 4.18
C ARG A 107 -0.11 13.04 5.15
N ILE A 108 0.13 11.80 4.77
CA ILE A 108 1.11 10.95 5.46
C ILE A 108 2.47 11.48 5.02
N SER A 109 2.87 12.64 5.54
CA SER A 109 4.09 13.34 5.15
C SER A 109 5.24 13.01 6.10
N LEU A 110 6.34 12.56 5.48
CA LEU A 110 7.74 12.83 5.80
C LEU A 110 8.04 13.26 7.25
N CYS A 111 8.43 12.30 8.10
CA CYS A 111 9.60 12.57 8.95
C CYS A 111 10.83 12.29 8.10
N GLN A 112 11.44 13.37 7.58
CA GLN A 112 12.88 13.39 7.34
C GLN A 112 13.57 13.21 8.70
N ALA A 113 14.46 12.23 8.79
CA ALA A 113 15.48 12.12 9.81
C ALA A 113 16.77 11.77 9.08
#